data_AF-A0A2S9XC02-F1
#
_entry.id   AF-A0A2S9XC02-F1
#
_cell.length_a   1.000
_cell.length_b   1.000
_cell.length_c   1.000
_cell.angle_alpha   90.00
_cell.angle_beta   90.00
_cell.angle_gamma   90.00
#
_symmetry.space_group_name_H-M   'P 1'
#
loop_
_entity.id
_entity.type
_entity.pdbx_description
1 polymer ?
#
loop_
_entity_poly.entity_id
_entity_poly.type
_entity_poly.pdbx_seq_one_letter_code
_entity_poly.pdbx_strand_id
1 'polypeptide(L)'
;MGDTDCQDMCLAEASPEALAESSALVQCIGDNACLDEVCIDENCYPEAFACNHGDDTCLELTTCVDLCGGDEPCEAACNYEATPLALAQVAELEACALDNACNDDACLTEFCANEYVSCVGGGSDGLSCPPLVDCLIGCGYDQDCALDCAPPLTPNAQLEAEALGACAEFAMCDTFACTEELCAGEWGVCVSGEADCAKIYECTEACEGAVLCETNCLHNGAFDQQFVFFDLNGCIANHACEDQACIDQNCGEQALACGV
;
A
#
# COMPACT_ATOMS: atom_id res chain seq x y z
N MET A 1 -18.60 24.93 21.95
CA MET A 1 -19.90 24.81 21.26
C MET A 1 -19.70 25.48 19.92
N GLY A 2 -19.47 24.67 18.88
CA GLY A 2 -19.26 25.16 17.52
C GLY A 2 -20.50 25.85 17.00
N ASP A 3 -20.30 26.79 16.07
CA ASP A 3 -21.36 27.53 15.41
C ASP A 3 -22.20 26.55 14.57
N THR A 4 -23.45 26.32 14.98
CA THR A 4 -24.33 25.33 14.35
C THR A 4 -24.69 25.74 12.92
N ASP A 5 -24.69 27.04 12.63
CA ASP A 5 -24.91 27.55 11.27
C ASP A 5 -23.73 27.22 10.34
N CYS A 6 -22.50 27.18 10.86
CA CYS A 6 -21.31 26.79 10.10
C CYS A 6 -21.29 25.29 9.79
N GLN A 7 -21.67 24.46 10.78
CA GLN A 7 -21.81 23.01 10.59
C GLN A 7 -22.92 22.67 9.60
N ASP A 8 -24.08 23.33 9.70
CA ASP A 8 -25.20 23.08 8.79
C ASP A 8 -24.87 23.50 7.34
N MET A 9 -24.02 24.51 7.15
CA MET A 9 -23.50 24.88 5.83
C MET A 9 -22.49 23.85 5.28
N CYS A 10 -21.54 23.38 6.09
CA CYS A 10 -20.61 22.31 5.68
C CYS A 10 -21.36 21.02 5.27
N LEU A 11 -22.36 20.60 6.05
CA LEU A 11 -23.16 19.41 5.76
C LEU A 11 -24.05 19.58 4.51
N ALA A 12 -24.41 20.81 4.14
CA ALA A 12 -25.21 21.09 2.94
C ALA A 12 -24.39 21.04 1.65
N GLU A 13 -23.07 21.18 1.73
CA GLU A 13 -22.14 21.16 0.59
C GLU A 13 -21.41 19.81 0.45
N ALA A 14 -21.46 18.96 1.47
CA ALA A 14 -20.83 17.64 1.46
C ALA A 14 -21.48 16.66 0.45
N SER A 15 -20.65 15.78 -0.12
CA SER A 15 -21.12 14.68 -0.97
C SER A 15 -21.94 13.68 -0.13
N PRO A 16 -22.83 12.88 -0.77
CA PRO A 16 -23.56 11.81 -0.09
C PRO A 16 -22.64 10.82 0.63
N GLU A 17 -21.48 10.50 0.04
CA GLU A 17 -20.44 9.66 0.62
C GLU A 17 -19.82 10.31 1.88
N ALA A 18 -19.33 11.56 1.77
CA ALA A 18 -18.76 12.29 2.90
C ALA A 18 -19.77 12.50 4.05
N LEU A 19 -21.06 12.64 3.73
CA LEU A 19 -22.13 12.68 4.74
C LEU A 19 -22.31 11.34 5.45
N ALA A 20 -22.15 10.22 4.75
CA ALA A 20 -22.26 8.89 5.33
C ALA A 20 -21.06 8.59 6.24
N GLU A 21 -19.85 8.89 5.79
CA GLU A 21 -18.60 8.70 6.54
C GLU A 21 -18.56 9.57 7.80
N SER A 22 -18.84 10.88 7.67
CA SER A 22 -18.90 11.78 8.83
C SER A 22 -19.98 11.39 9.82
N SER A 23 -21.12 10.87 9.35
CA SER A 23 -22.18 10.37 10.24
C SER A 23 -21.75 9.10 10.98
N ALA A 24 -21.02 8.19 10.32
CA ALA A 24 -20.47 6.99 10.95
C ALA A 24 -19.44 7.35 12.04
N LEU A 25 -18.52 8.28 11.74
CA LEU A 25 -17.54 8.76 12.71
C LEU A 25 -18.23 9.43 13.91
N VAL A 26 -19.15 10.37 13.68
CA VAL A 26 -19.88 11.05 14.76
C VAL A 26 -20.67 10.04 15.60
N GLN A 27 -21.26 9.03 14.98
CA GLN A 27 -21.95 7.97 15.71
C GLN A 27 -20.97 7.18 16.59
N CYS A 28 -19.82 6.76 16.06
CA CYS A 28 -18.82 6.05 16.86
C CYS A 28 -18.30 6.89 18.03
N ILE A 29 -17.99 8.18 17.79
CA ILE A 29 -17.58 9.14 18.84
C ILE A 29 -18.64 9.20 19.95
N GLY A 30 -19.92 9.22 19.56
CA GLY A 30 -21.05 9.23 20.49
C GLY A 30 -21.19 7.93 21.29
N ASP A 31 -21.05 6.78 20.63
CA ASP A 31 -21.20 5.46 21.24
C ASP A 31 -20.05 5.14 22.21
N ASN A 32 -18.82 5.59 21.92
CA ASN A 32 -17.65 5.44 22.77
C ASN A 32 -17.40 6.62 23.74
N ALA A 33 -18.23 7.67 23.66
CA ALA A 33 -18.11 8.89 24.46
C ALA A 33 -16.71 9.55 24.38
N CYS A 34 -16.14 9.59 23.18
CA CYS A 34 -14.82 10.17 22.96
C CYS A 34 -14.82 11.70 23.14
N LEU A 35 -13.78 12.20 23.84
CA LEU A 35 -13.63 13.62 24.19
C LEU A 35 -12.38 14.26 23.61
N ASP A 36 -11.47 13.46 23.06
CA ASP A 36 -10.21 13.85 22.46
C ASP A 36 -9.87 12.93 21.27
N GLU A 37 -8.90 13.35 20.48
CA GLU A 37 -8.40 12.67 19.29
C GLU A 37 -7.86 11.27 19.62
N VAL A 38 -7.12 11.12 20.73
CA VAL A 38 -6.60 9.83 21.18
C VAL A 38 -7.72 8.80 21.36
N CYS A 39 -8.85 9.16 21.98
CA CYS A 39 -9.98 8.23 22.09
C CYS A 39 -10.58 7.85 20.72
N ILE A 40 -10.64 8.82 19.80
CA ILE A 40 -11.18 8.62 18.44
C ILE A 40 -10.28 7.64 17.69
N ASP A 41 -8.98 7.84 17.72
CA ASP A 41 -8.00 6.98 17.07
C ASP A 41 -7.98 5.57 17.70
N GLU A 42 -8.19 5.45 19.01
CA GLU A 42 -8.22 4.15 19.68
C GLU A 42 -9.53 3.36 19.44
N ASN A 43 -10.68 4.03 19.36
CA ASN A 43 -12.00 3.37 19.44
C ASN A 43 -12.87 3.54 18.20
N CYS A 44 -12.52 4.47 17.31
CA CYS A 44 -13.27 4.86 16.12
C CYS A 44 -12.38 4.97 14.88
N TYR A 45 -11.20 4.33 14.90
CA TYR A 45 -10.25 4.39 13.79
C TYR A 45 -10.87 4.06 12.43
N PRO A 46 -11.66 2.99 12.24
CA PRO A 46 -12.21 2.68 10.93
C PRO A 46 -13.10 3.80 10.38
N GLU A 47 -13.94 4.39 11.23
CA GLU A 47 -14.80 5.51 10.85
C GLU A 47 -14.03 6.82 10.71
N ALA A 48 -12.97 7.03 11.50
CA ALA A 48 -12.12 8.21 11.42
C ALA A 48 -11.28 8.19 10.15
N PHE A 49 -10.74 7.03 9.80
CA PHE A 49 -9.98 6.80 8.58
C PHE A 49 -10.87 7.02 7.35
N ALA A 50 -12.03 6.35 7.27
CA ALA A 50 -12.96 6.53 6.16
C ALA A 50 -13.48 7.97 6.03
N CYS A 51 -13.49 8.74 7.11
CA CYS A 51 -13.88 10.15 7.11
C CYS A 51 -12.71 11.13 6.89
N ASN A 52 -11.47 10.65 6.74
CA ASN A 52 -10.32 11.53 6.50
C ASN A 52 -9.51 11.13 5.25
N HIS A 53 -9.81 9.97 4.68
CA HIS A 53 -9.13 9.38 3.52
C HIS A 53 -10.15 8.65 2.65
N GLY A 54 -10.06 8.84 1.34
CA GLY A 54 -10.79 8.03 0.37
C GLY A 54 -9.96 6.82 -0.11
N ASP A 55 -10.37 6.24 -1.23
CA ASP A 55 -9.78 5.05 -1.84
C ASP A 55 -8.95 5.34 -3.10
N ASP A 56 -8.74 6.62 -3.46
CA ASP A 56 -7.96 6.97 -4.66
C ASP A 56 -6.52 6.47 -4.54
N THR A 57 -6.13 5.71 -5.56
CA THR A 57 -4.76 5.25 -5.81
C THR A 57 -3.84 6.39 -6.20
N CYS A 58 -2.52 6.16 -6.25
CA CYS A 58 -1.58 7.22 -6.63
C CYS A 58 -1.82 7.72 -8.07
N LEU A 59 -2.21 6.82 -8.98
CA LEU A 59 -2.61 7.19 -10.33
C LEU A 59 -3.88 8.06 -10.34
N GLU A 60 -4.88 7.72 -9.53
CA GLU A 60 -6.13 8.49 -9.43
C GLU A 60 -5.87 9.85 -8.79
N LEU A 61 -5.08 9.92 -7.72
CA LEU A 61 -4.66 11.16 -7.07
C LEU A 61 -3.92 12.08 -8.03
N THR A 62 -2.88 11.59 -8.72
CA THR A 62 -2.10 12.40 -9.68
C THR A 62 -2.97 12.89 -10.83
N THR A 63 -3.86 12.03 -11.35
CA THR A 63 -4.83 12.42 -12.38
C THR A 63 -5.80 13.49 -11.86
N CYS A 64 -6.27 13.38 -10.62
CA CYS A 64 -7.18 14.34 -10.01
C CYS A 64 -6.51 15.71 -9.83
N VAL A 65 -5.31 15.74 -9.27
CA VAL A 65 -4.50 16.97 -9.07
C VAL A 65 -4.21 17.65 -10.42
N ASP A 66 -3.84 16.89 -11.45
CA ASP A 66 -3.60 17.43 -12.79
C ASP A 66 -4.85 18.09 -13.39
N LEU A 67 -6.03 17.52 -13.15
CA LEU A 67 -7.31 18.07 -13.61
C LEU A 67 -7.70 19.35 -12.85
N CYS A 68 -7.25 19.52 -11.61
CA CYS A 68 -7.46 20.74 -10.83
C CYS A 68 -6.67 21.93 -11.37
N GLY A 69 -5.51 21.69 -11.99
CA GLY A 69 -4.74 22.73 -12.68
C GLY A 69 -4.30 23.89 -11.79
N GLY A 70 -3.92 23.62 -10.54
CA GLY A 70 -3.49 24.62 -9.55
C GLY A 70 -4.59 25.20 -8.67
N ASP A 71 -5.81 24.65 -8.71
CA ASP A 71 -6.92 25.08 -7.83
C ASP A 71 -6.78 24.42 -6.45
N GLU A 72 -6.22 25.15 -5.49
CA GLU A 72 -5.91 24.67 -4.12
C GLU A 72 -7.09 23.93 -3.44
N PRO A 73 -8.34 24.46 -3.43
CA PRO A 73 -9.50 23.72 -2.95
C PRO A 73 -9.77 22.38 -3.65
N CYS A 74 -9.56 22.30 -4.96
CA CYS A 74 -9.76 21.08 -5.74
C CYS A 74 -8.65 20.07 -5.44
N GLU A 75 -7.40 20.51 -5.37
CA GLU A 75 -6.26 19.65 -5.01
C GLU A 75 -6.39 19.13 -3.58
N ALA A 76 -6.84 19.97 -2.64
CA ALA A 76 -7.12 19.53 -1.28
C ALA A 76 -8.22 18.45 -1.23
N ALA A 77 -9.24 18.55 -2.09
CA ALA A 77 -10.26 17.52 -2.22
C ALA A 77 -9.67 16.22 -2.80
N CYS A 78 -8.84 16.29 -3.85
CA CYS A 78 -8.15 15.11 -4.38
C CYS A 78 -7.29 14.41 -3.32
N ASN A 79 -6.54 15.17 -2.51
CA ASN A 79 -5.72 14.61 -1.44
C ASN A 79 -6.57 13.97 -0.33
N TYR A 80 -7.78 14.46 -0.09
CA TYR A 80 -8.71 13.88 0.88
C TYR A 80 -9.32 12.57 0.36
N GLU A 81 -9.67 12.51 -0.92
CA GLU A 81 -10.17 11.28 -1.57
C GLU A 81 -9.06 10.24 -1.78
N ALA A 82 -7.80 10.65 -1.61
CA ALA A 82 -6.66 9.77 -1.73
C ALA A 82 -6.27 9.06 -0.45
N THR A 83 -5.62 7.94 -0.68
CA THR A 83 -5.19 7.04 0.36
C THR A 83 -3.84 7.48 0.93
N PRO A 84 -3.48 7.12 2.17
CA PRO A 84 -2.17 7.49 2.74
C PRO A 84 -0.97 6.96 1.94
N LEU A 85 -1.08 5.78 1.33
CA LEU A 85 -0.02 5.25 0.45
C LEU A 85 0.05 6.03 -0.86
N ALA A 86 -1.08 6.38 -1.47
CA ALA A 86 -1.10 7.25 -2.64
C ALA A 86 -0.42 8.60 -2.33
N LEU A 87 -0.73 9.21 -1.18
CA LEU A 87 -0.11 10.45 -0.73
C LEU A 87 1.41 10.30 -0.53
N ALA A 88 1.85 9.21 0.11
CA ALA A 88 3.28 8.94 0.32
C ALA A 88 4.02 8.72 -1.02
N GLN A 89 3.41 7.96 -1.94
CA GLN A 89 3.97 7.70 -3.26
C GLN A 89 4.05 8.96 -4.13
N VAL A 90 3.02 9.82 -4.08
CA VAL A 90 3.07 11.14 -4.73
C VAL A 90 4.20 11.97 -4.11
N ALA A 91 4.34 12.01 -2.79
CA ALA A 91 5.40 12.77 -2.14
C ALA A 91 6.81 12.26 -2.51
N GLU A 92 7.01 10.94 -2.62
CA GLU A 92 8.28 10.35 -3.10
C GLU A 92 8.55 10.69 -4.56
N LEU A 93 7.54 10.58 -5.43
CA LEU A 93 7.65 10.94 -6.85
C LEU A 93 7.95 12.44 -7.03
N GLU A 94 7.28 13.32 -6.28
CA GLU A 94 7.53 14.76 -6.28
C GLU A 94 8.94 15.09 -5.76
N ALA A 95 9.41 14.41 -4.71
CA ALA A 95 10.76 14.58 -4.20
C ALA A 95 11.80 14.19 -5.26
N CYS A 96 11.62 13.05 -5.93
CA CYS A 96 12.50 12.64 -7.03
C CYS A 96 12.44 13.61 -8.21
N ALA A 97 11.24 14.06 -8.57
CA ALA A 97 11.03 15.03 -9.64
C ALA A 97 11.77 16.34 -9.37
N LEU A 98 11.70 16.82 -8.12
CA LEU A 98 12.40 18.02 -7.67
C LEU A 98 13.93 17.85 -7.74
N ASP A 99 14.44 16.73 -7.25
CA ASP A 99 15.89 16.43 -7.20
C ASP A 99 16.49 16.30 -8.61
N ASN A 100 15.72 15.80 -9.58
CA ASN A 100 16.14 15.65 -10.97
C ASN A 100 15.69 16.78 -11.89
N ALA A 101 15.00 17.80 -11.35
CA ALA A 101 14.41 18.90 -12.09
C ALA A 101 13.50 18.44 -13.27
N CYS A 102 12.74 17.37 -13.04
CA CYS A 102 11.79 16.84 -14.00
C CYS A 102 10.54 17.71 -14.08
N ASN A 103 10.05 17.91 -15.31
CA ASN A 103 8.84 18.69 -15.60
C ASN A 103 7.91 17.98 -16.60
N ASP A 104 8.23 16.74 -16.97
CA ASP A 104 7.45 15.91 -17.87
C ASP A 104 7.67 14.42 -17.57
N ASP A 105 6.74 13.58 -18.04
CA ASP A 105 6.77 12.13 -17.82
C ASP A 105 8.01 11.47 -18.42
N ALA A 106 8.57 12.05 -19.49
CA ALA A 106 9.78 11.53 -20.11
C ALA A 106 10.98 11.62 -19.16
N CYS A 107 11.12 12.75 -18.47
CA CYS A 107 12.13 12.90 -17.42
C CYS A 107 11.85 11.99 -16.22
N LEU A 108 10.59 11.91 -15.77
CA LEU A 108 10.22 11.04 -14.64
C LEU A 108 10.50 9.57 -14.95
N THR A 109 10.18 9.10 -16.15
CA THR A 109 10.47 7.72 -16.56
C THR A 109 11.97 7.44 -16.67
N GLU A 110 12.80 8.45 -16.98
CA GLU A 110 14.25 8.28 -17.12
C GLU A 110 14.99 8.37 -15.77
N PHE A 111 14.57 9.28 -14.88
CA PHE A 111 15.32 9.60 -13.65
C PHE A 111 14.61 9.25 -12.35
N CYS A 112 13.30 8.97 -12.40
CA CYS A 112 12.43 8.64 -11.28
C CYS A 112 11.58 7.40 -11.58
N ALA A 113 12.13 6.46 -12.37
CA ALA A 113 11.38 5.31 -12.87
C ALA A 113 10.73 4.50 -11.74
N ASN A 114 11.41 4.37 -10.61
CA ASN A 114 10.95 3.59 -9.47
C ASN A 114 9.69 4.21 -8.84
N GLU A 115 9.77 5.49 -8.50
CA GLU A 115 8.67 6.25 -7.89
C GLU A 115 7.51 6.39 -8.90
N TYR A 116 7.84 6.58 -10.18
CA TYR A 116 6.85 6.73 -11.25
C TYR A 116 6.08 5.43 -11.50
N VAL A 117 6.75 4.27 -11.56
CA VAL A 117 6.08 2.97 -11.70
C VAL A 117 5.27 2.62 -10.46
N SER A 118 5.81 2.91 -9.27
CA SER A 118 5.09 2.68 -8.00
C SER A 118 3.80 3.49 -7.94
N CYS A 119 3.82 4.74 -8.40
CA CYS A 119 2.66 5.64 -8.35
C CYS A 119 1.70 5.49 -9.54
N VAL A 120 2.21 5.59 -10.77
CA VAL A 120 1.40 5.67 -12.01
C VAL A 120 1.16 4.28 -12.60
N GLY A 121 2.02 3.31 -12.30
CA GLY A 121 1.95 1.94 -12.84
C GLY A 121 0.95 1.03 -12.11
N GLY A 122 0.36 1.47 -11.01
CA GLY A 122 -0.63 0.71 -10.23
C GLY A 122 -0.06 -0.50 -9.47
N GLY A 123 1.26 -0.73 -9.53
CA GLY A 123 1.92 -1.86 -8.88
C GLY A 123 1.96 -1.76 -7.35
N SER A 124 1.56 -0.61 -6.81
CA SER A 124 1.60 -0.31 -5.40
C SER A 124 0.31 0.36 -4.89
N ASP A 125 -0.83 0.12 -5.55
CA ASP A 125 -2.14 0.69 -5.18
C ASP A 125 -2.69 0.18 -3.82
N GLY A 126 -2.01 -0.76 -3.19
CA GLY A 126 -2.24 -1.20 -1.82
C GLY A 126 -1.03 -1.97 -1.29
N LEU A 127 -0.86 -2.03 0.03
CA LEU A 127 0.14 -2.92 0.62
C LEU A 127 -0.40 -4.36 0.63
N SER A 128 0.43 -5.30 0.18
CA SER A 128 0.24 -6.70 0.51
C SER A 128 0.37 -6.90 2.03
N CYS A 129 -0.23 -7.97 2.55
CA CYS A 129 -0.22 -8.24 3.99
C CYS A 129 1.21 -8.28 4.61
N PRO A 130 2.25 -8.85 3.96
CA PRO A 130 3.58 -8.97 4.58
C PRO A 130 4.28 -7.64 4.89
N PRO A 131 4.41 -6.67 3.97
CA PRO A 131 5.01 -5.37 4.29
C PRO A 131 4.19 -4.59 5.33
N LEU A 132 2.86 -4.74 5.36
CA LEU A 132 2.03 -4.15 6.41
C LEU A 132 2.38 -4.74 7.78
N VAL A 133 2.38 -6.07 7.90
CA VAL A 133 2.64 -6.72 9.19
C VAL A 133 4.07 -6.50 9.66
N ASP A 134 5.06 -6.48 8.76
CA ASP A 134 6.44 -6.14 9.12
C ASP A 134 6.53 -4.71 9.68
N CYS A 135 5.82 -3.76 9.08
CA CYS A 135 5.74 -2.40 9.62
C CYS A 135 5.08 -2.36 11.01
N LEU A 136 3.91 -3.00 11.18
CA LEU A 136 3.18 -3.05 12.45
C LEU A 136 4.02 -3.69 13.58
N ILE A 137 4.73 -4.78 13.27
CA ILE A 137 5.64 -5.44 14.21
C ILE A 137 6.85 -4.55 14.52
N GLY A 138 7.41 -3.88 13.50
CA GLY A 138 8.52 -2.92 13.65
C GLY A 138 8.19 -1.74 14.55
N CYS A 139 6.92 -1.32 14.57
CA CYS A 139 6.38 -0.35 15.51
C CYS A 139 6.22 -0.89 16.94
N GLY A 140 6.43 -2.18 17.18
CA GLY A 140 6.27 -2.79 18.50
C GLY A 140 4.84 -2.65 19.04
N TYR A 141 3.85 -2.60 18.13
CA TYR A 141 2.44 -2.33 18.44
C TYR A 141 2.21 -0.98 19.13
N ASP A 142 3.16 -0.05 19.01
CA ASP A 142 2.93 1.36 19.31
C ASP A 142 1.88 1.90 18.35
N GLN A 143 0.75 2.36 18.89
CA GLN A 143 -0.39 2.78 18.08
C GLN A 143 -0.04 3.97 17.19
N ASP A 144 0.70 4.96 17.72
CA ASP A 144 1.08 6.15 16.95
C ASP A 144 1.96 5.77 15.74
N CYS A 145 2.90 4.86 15.93
CA CYS A 145 3.73 4.34 14.83
C CYS A 145 2.94 3.43 13.87
N ALA A 146 2.05 2.59 14.40
CA ALA A 146 1.23 1.68 13.59
C ALA A 146 0.26 2.44 12.66
N LEU A 147 -0.13 3.66 13.02
CA LEU A 147 -0.90 4.55 12.16
C LEU A 147 -0.15 4.92 10.86
N ASP A 148 1.17 5.02 10.91
CA ASP A 148 2.01 5.29 9.73
C ASP A 148 2.24 4.03 8.88
N CYS A 149 1.92 2.85 9.40
CA CYS A 149 2.10 1.56 8.71
C CYS A 149 0.92 1.14 7.84
N ALA A 150 -0.28 1.60 8.16
CA ALA A 150 -1.50 1.24 7.47
C ALA A 150 -1.78 2.21 6.33
N PRO A 151 -1.98 1.74 5.08
CA PRO A 151 -2.50 2.62 4.07
C PRO A 151 -3.80 2.02 3.51
N PRO A 152 -4.32 2.35 2.31
CA PRO A 152 -5.49 1.63 1.88
C PRO A 152 -5.07 0.17 1.72
N LEU A 153 -5.83 -0.69 2.34
CA LEU A 153 -5.70 -2.11 2.15
C LEU A 153 -6.79 -2.51 1.20
N THR A 154 -6.50 -3.47 0.32
CA THR A 154 -7.61 -4.28 -0.16
C THR A 154 -8.28 -4.90 1.09
N PRO A 155 -9.62 -4.97 1.17
CA PRO A 155 -10.29 -5.52 2.36
C PRO A 155 -9.78 -6.92 2.77
N ASN A 156 -9.24 -7.68 1.82
CA ASN A 156 -8.59 -8.97 2.09
C ASN A 156 -7.22 -8.79 2.77
N ALA A 157 -6.33 -7.94 2.24
CA ALA A 157 -5.02 -7.69 2.84
C ALA A 157 -5.13 -7.18 4.28
N GLN A 158 -6.18 -6.39 4.59
CA GLN A 158 -6.47 -5.95 5.95
C GLN A 158 -6.82 -7.11 6.88
N LEU A 159 -7.78 -7.94 6.48
CA LEU A 159 -8.21 -9.08 7.32
C LEU A 159 -7.06 -10.06 7.55
N GLU A 160 -6.21 -10.25 6.55
CA GLU A 160 -5.03 -11.11 6.63
C GLU A 160 -3.98 -10.52 7.58
N ALA A 161 -3.73 -9.22 7.50
CA ALA A 161 -2.79 -8.52 8.35
C ALA A 161 -3.27 -8.42 9.80
N GLU A 162 -4.57 -8.18 10.03
CA GLU A 162 -5.16 -8.20 11.37
C GLU A 162 -5.05 -9.60 12.01
N ALA A 163 -5.32 -10.66 11.24
CA ALA A 163 -5.19 -12.02 11.73
C ALA A 163 -3.73 -12.36 12.10
N LEU A 164 -2.77 -12.02 11.23
CA LEU A 164 -1.36 -12.26 11.50
C LEU A 164 -0.83 -11.38 12.64
N GLY A 165 -1.22 -10.11 12.68
CA GLY A 165 -0.87 -9.16 13.74
C GLY A 165 -1.38 -9.60 15.11
N ALA A 166 -2.64 -10.07 15.20
CA ALA A 166 -3.19 -10.62 16.44
C ALA A 166 -2.43 -11.87 16.92
N CYS A 167 -2.03 -12.74 15.99
CA CYS A 167 -1.17 -13.88 16.34
C CYS A 167 0.22 -13.41 16.80
N ALA A 168 0.82 -12.46 16.09
CA ALA A 168 2.14 -11.91 16.42
C ALA A 168 2.15 -11.29 17.82
N GLU A 169 1.10 -10.54 18.20
CA GLU A 169 0.93 -9.98 19.54
C GLU A 169 0.83 -11.11 20.60
N PHE A 170 -0.02 -12.11 20.36
CA PHE A 170 -0.19 -13.24 21.28
C PHE A 170 1.10 -14.07 21.45
N ALA A 171 1.84 -14.26 20.36
CA ALA A 171 3.10 -14.97 20.32
C ALA A 171 4.29 -14.13 20.85
N MET A 172 4.06 -12.84 21.15
CA MET A 172 5.10 -11.86 21.50
C MET A 172 6.21 -11.79 20.45
N CYS A 173 5.82 -11.80 19.18
CA CYS A 173 6.74 -11.62 18.07
C CYS A 173 7.14 -10.15 17.92
N ASP A 174 8.45 -9.93 17.83
CA ASP A 174 9.11 -8.63 17.62
C ASP A 174 9.74 -8.50 16.23
N THR A 175 9.56 -9.52 15.38
CA THR A 175 10.02 -9.56 13.99
C THR A 175 9.03 -10.32 13.12
N PHE A 176 8.96 -9.99 11.83
CA PHE A 176 8.16 -10.77 10.88
C PHE A 176 8.64 -12.23 10.78
N ALA A 177 9.95 -12.48 10.89
CA ALA A 177 10.48 -13.85 10.90
C ALA A 177 9.95 -14.71 12.06
N CYS A 178 9.62 -14.11 13.21
CA CYS A 178 9.01 -14.83 14.33
C CYS A 178 7.60 -15.34 13.98
N THR A 179 6.85 -14.61 13.13
CA THR A 179 5.49 -15.00 12.76
C THR A 179 5.48 -16.18 11.80
N GLU A 180 6.53 -16.36 10.99
CA GLU A 180 6.72 -17.59 10.19
C GLU A 180 6.78 -18.84 11.08
N GLU A 181 7.46 -18.76 12.23
CA GLU A 181 7.64 -19.90 13.14
C GLU A 181 6.44 -20.13 14.06
N LEU A 182 5.85 -19.07 14.60
CA LEU A 182 4.84 -19.14 15.66
C LEU A 182 3.40 -18.93 15.18
N CYS A 183 3.22 -18.37 13.99
CA CYS A 183 1.93 -17.98 13.40
C CYS A 183 1.75 -18.55 11.98
N ALA A 184 2.29 -19.75 11.72
CA ALA A 184 2.35 -20.34 10.37
C ALA A 184 1.00 -20.42 9.63
N GLY A 185 -0.13 -20.50 10.35
CA GLY A 185 -1.46 -20.52 9.76
C GLY A 185 -1.83 -19.17 9.15
N GLU A 186 -1.79 -18.13 9.96
CA GLU A 186 -2.08 -16.74 9.59
C GLU A 186 -1.01 -16.20 8.64
N TRP A 187 0.25 -16.59 8.84
CA TRP A 187 1.37 -16.22 7.99
C TRP A 187 1.18 -16.74 6.58
N GLY A 188 0.81 -18.02 6.44
CA GLY A 188 0.59 -18.64 5.14
C GLY A 188 -0.55 -18.00 4.35
N VAL A 189 -1.55 -17.43 5.00
CA VAL A 189 -2.60 -16.64 4.33
C VAL A 189 -2.06 -15.28 3.92
N CYS A 190 -1.35 -14.60 4.82
CA CYS A 190 -0.75 -13.28 4.61
C CYS A 190 0.24 -13.25 3.45
N VAL A 191 1.06 -14.29 3.28
CA VAL A 191 2.04 -14.36 2.19
C VAL A 191 1.50 -15.07 0.94
N SER A 192 0.19 -15.25 0.77
CA SER A 192 -0.35 -15.98 -0.37
C SER A 192 -1.41 -15.19 -1.14
N GLY A 193 -1.12 -14.92 -2.41
CA GLY A 193 -2.11 -14.48 -3.39
C GLY A 193 -2.45 -15.58 -4.40
N GLU A 194 -2.92 -15.18 -5.57
CA GLU A 194 -3.38 -16.10 -6.63
C GLU A 194 -2.50 -16.09 -7.89
N ALA A 195 -1.50 -15.19 -7.98
CA ALA A 195 -0.66 -15.09 -9.17
C ALA A 195 0.27 -16.30 -9.32
N ASP A 196 0.47 -16.75 -10.56
CA ASP A 196 1.44 -17.77 -10.90
C ASP A 196 2.84 -17.15 -11.09
N CYS A 197 3.87 -17.99 -11.17
CA CYS A 197 5.24 -17.51 -11.24
C CYS A 197 5.49 -16.58 -12.45
N ALA A 198 4.88 -16.86 -13.60
CA ALA A 198 4.99 -16.02 -14.79
C ALA A 198 4.45 -14.61 -14.56
N LYS A 199 3.29 -14.49 -13.89
CA LYS A 199 2.73 -13.19 -13.49
C LYS A 199 3.57 -12.48 -12.45
N ILE A 200 4.12 -13.22 -11.48
CA ILE A 200 5.05 -12.64 -10.49
C ILE A 200 6.26 -12.06 -11.25
N TYR A 201 6.86 -12.84 -12.15
CA TYR A 201 8.01 -12.43 -12.95
C TYR A 201 7.72 -11.18 -13.79
N GLU A 202 6.64 -11.19 -14.57
CA GLU A 202 6.22 -10.04 -15.40
C GLU A 202 6.00 -8.78 -14.55
N CYS A 203 5.34 -8.95 -13.39
CA CYS A 203 5.10 -7.85 -12.46
C CYS A 203 6.42 -7.33 -11.85
N THR A 204 7.30 -8.21 -11.39
CA THR A 204 8.59 -7.81 -10.80
C THR A 204 9.53 -7.17 -11.82
N GLU A 205 9.56 -7.63 -13.08
CA GLU A 205 10.32 -6.94 -14.13
C GLU A 205 9.74 -5.57 -14.45
N ALA A 206 8.41 -5.43 -14.46
CA ALA A 206 7.78 -4.12 -14.64
C ALA A 206 8.08 -3.16 -13.47
N CYS A 207 8.30 -3.72 -12.27
CA CYS A 207 8.61 -2.99 -11.03
C CYS A 207 10.10 -2.85 -10.75
N GLU A 208 11.01 -3.20 -11.66
CA GLU A 208 12.46 -3.26 -11.37
C GLU A 208 12.98 -1.95 -10.72
N GLY A 209 13.50 -2.05 -9.51
CA GLY A 209 14.03 -0.95 -8.71
C GLY A 209 13.01 -0.28 -7.77
N ALA A 210 11.71 -0.55 -7.93
CA ALA A 210 10.65 -0.09 -7.05
C ALA A 210 10.36 -1.14 -5.97
N VAL A 211 11.10 -1.10 -4.86
CA VAL A 211 11.07 -2.12 -3.79
C VAL A 211 9.66 -2.49 -3.33
N LEU A 212 8.77 -1.51 -3.15
CA LEU A 212 7.40 -1.77 -2.70
C LEU A 212 6.55 -2.48 -3.76
N CYS A 213 6.69 -2.05 -5.02
CA CYS A 213 6.04 -2.65 -6.19
C CYS A 213 6.49 -4.10 -6.36
N GLU A 214 7.80 -4.36 -6.31
CA GLU A 214 8.37 -5.71 -6.36
C GLU A 214 7.86 -6.60 -5.22
N THR A 215 7.79 -6.06 -4.00
CA THR A 215 7.29 -6.76 -2.80
C THR A 215 5.82 -7.14 -2.97
N ASN A 216 5.00 -6.21 -3.48
CA ASN A 216 3.59 -6.48 -3.76
C ASN A 216 3.41 -7.51 -4.88
N CYS A 217 4.18 -7.43 -5.97
CA CYS A 217 4.18 -8.42 -7.04
C CYS A 217 4.47 -9.83 -6.53
N LEU A 218 5.47 -9.95 -5.65
CA LEU A 218 5.82 -11.22 -5.03
C LEU A 218 4.67 -11.76 -4.18
N HIS A 219 4.12 -10.94 -3.28
CA HIS A 219 3.12 -11.40 -2.31
C HIS A 219 1.70 -11.54 -2.88
N ASN A 220 1.45 -11.00 -4.07
CA ASN A 220 0.28 -11.34 -4.87
C ASN A 220 0.36 -12.74 -5.50
N GLY A 221 1.54 -13.38 -5.46
CA GLY A 221 1.79 -14.75 -5.89
C GLY A 221 1.23 -15.82 -4.97
N ALA A 222 0.78 -16.94 -5.52
CA ALA A 222 0.54 -18.13 -4.73
C ALA A 222 1.84 -18.61 -4.07
N PHE A 223 1.76 -19.11 -2.84
CA PHE A 223 2.95 -19.42 -2.03
C PHE A 223 3.92 -20.41 -2.70
N ASP A 224 3.41 -21.46 -3.35
CA ASP A 224 4.22 -22.41 -4.12
C ASP A 224 4.87 -21.77 -5.36
N GLN A 225 4.21 -20.76 -5.94
CA GLN A 225 4.68 -20.03 -7.12
C GLN A 225 5.75 -19.00 -6.76
N GLN A 226 5.67 -18.38 -5.58
CA GLN A 226 6.75 -17.54 -5.04
C GLN A 226 8.05 -18.33 -4.89
N PHE A 227 7.99 -19.60 -4.46
CA PHE A 227 9.16 -20.46 -4.40
C PHE A 227 9.80 -20.69 -5.78
N VAL A 228 8.98 -20.97 -6.80
CA VAL A 228 9.46 -21.12 -8.18
C VAL A 228 10.09 -19.83 -8.69
N PHE A 229 9.51 -18.67 -8.32
CA PHE A 229 10.06 -17.36 -8.66
C PHE A 229 11.41 -17.12 -7.97
N PHE A 230 11.55 -17.45 -6.68
CA PHE A 230 12.82 -17.35 -5.97
C PHE A 230 13.91 -18.24 -6.57
N ASP A 231 13.56 -19.45 -7.02
CA ASP A 231 14.50 -20.34 -7.71
C ASP A 231 14.98 -19.73 -9.04
N LEU A 232 14.09 -19.12 -9.82
CA LEU A 232 14.43 -18.40 -11.05
C LEU A 232 15.31 -17.18 -10.75
N ASN A 233 14.88 -16.30 -9.84
CA ASN A 233 15.61 -15.08 -9.51
C ASN A 233 17.00 -15.38 -8.91
N GLY A 234 17.08 -16.42 -8.07
CA GLY A 234 18.35 -16.93 -7.56
C GLY A 234 19.28 -17.43 -8.68
N CYS A 235 18.76 -18.07 -9.73
CA CYS A 235 19.55 -18.44 -10.89
C CYS A 235 20.04 -17.21 -11.68
N ILE A 236 19.15 -16.25 -11.95
CA ILE A 236 19.45 -15.00 -12.67
C ILE A 236 20.59 -14.26 -11.96
N ALA A 237 20.48 -14.09 -10.64
CA ALA A 237 21.50 -13.45 -9.82
C ALA A 237 22.84 -14.20 -9.82
N ASN A 238 22.82 -15.54 -9.70
CA ASN A 238 24.03 -16.36 -9.70
C ASN A 238 24.80 -16.34 -11.03
N HIS A 239 24.08 -16.17 -12.13
CA HIS A 239 24.67 -16.09 -13.48
C HIS A 239 24.85 -14.66 -13.98
N ALA A 240 24.45 -13.65 -13.18
CA ALA A 240 24.43 -12.23 -13.54
C ALA A 240 23.76 -12.01 -14.91
N CYS A 241 22.58 -12.61 -15.10
CA CYS A 241 21.85 -12.46 -16.34
C CYS A 241 21.18 -11.09 -16.42
N GLU A 242 21.49 -10.33 -17.47
CA GLU A 242 20.94 -9.01 -17.77
C GLU A 242 19.86 -9.06 -18.87
N ASP A 243 19.67 -10.21 -19.53
CA ASP A 243 18.73 -10.37 -20.63
C ASP A 243 18.15 -11.79 -20.72
N GLN A 244 17.05 -11.92 -21.47
CA GLN A 244 16.37 -13.19 -21.71
C GLN A 244 17.28 -14.23 -22.37
N ALA A 245 18.24 -13.83 -23.20
CA ALA A 245 19.14 -14.78 -23.85
C ALA A 245 20.07 -15.46 -22.84
N CYS A 246 20.54 -14.74 -21.82
CA CYS A 246 21.28 -15.31 -20.70
C CYS A 246 20.39 -16.21 -19.84
N ILE A 247 19.15 -15.79 -19.57
CA ILE A 247 18.17 -16.57 -18.80
C ILE A 247 17.90 -17.90 -19.50
N ASP A 248 17.58 -17.87 -20.80
CA ASP A 248 17.35 -19.08 -21.61
C ASP A 248 18.57 -20.02 -21.60
N GLN A 249 19.78 -19.45 -21.61
CA GLN A 249 21.02 -20.21 -21.67
C GLN A 249 21.42 -20.84 -20.32
N ASN A 250 21.23 -20.14 -19.21
CA ASN A 250 21.77 -20.53 -17.90
C ASN A 250 20.67 -20.95 -16.90
N CYS A 251 19.46 -20.45 -17.05
CA CYS A 251 18.32 -20.59 -16.13
C CYS A 251 17.07 -21.16 -16.81
N GLY A 252 17.20 -21.74 -18.01
CA GLY A 252 16.06 -22.19 -18.82
C GLY A 252 15.19 -23.26 -18.16
N GLU A 253 15.71 -24.06 -17.21
CA GLU A 253 14.89 -25.01 -16.44
C GLU A 253 13.97 -24.28 -15.45
N GLN A 254 14.51 -23.28 -14.74
CA GLN A 254 13.77 -22.44 -13.81
C GLN A 254 12.78 -21.53 -14.54
N ALA A 255 13.18 -20.95 -15.67
CA ALA A 255 12.30 -20.11 -16.51
C ALA A 255 11.10 -20.93 -17.01
N LEU A 256 11.35 -22.14 -17.55
CA LEU A 256 10.28 -23.06 -17.96
C LEU A 256 9.36 -23.46 -16.79
N ALA A 257 9.92 -23.71 -15.60
CA ALA A 257 9.14 -24.03 -14.40
C ALA A 257 8.26 -22.84 -13.95
N CYS A 258 8.79 -21.63 -14.10
CA CYS A 258 8.09 -20.39 -13.81
C CYS A 258 7.06 -20.01 -14.89
N GLY A 259 7.19 -20.56 -16.10
CA GLY A 259 6.31 -20.27 -17.23
C GLY A 259 6.74 -19.08 -18.08
N VAL A 260 8.03 -18.72 -18.01
CA VAL A 260 8.68 -17.61 -18.74
C VAL A 260 9.59 -18.12 -19.85
#